data_AF-A0A396U256-F1
#
_entry.id   AF-A0A396U256-F1
#
_cell.length_a   1.000
_cell.length_b   1.000
_cell.length_c   1.000
_cell.angle_alpha   90.00
_cell.angle_beta   90.00
_cell.angle_gamma   90.00
#
_symmetry.space_group_name_H-M   'P 1'
#
loop_
_entity.id
_entity.type
_entity.pdbx_description
1 polymer ?
#
loop_
_entity_poly.entity_id
_entity_poly.type
_entity_poly.pdbx_seq_one_letter_code
_entity_poly.pdbx_strand_id
1 'polypeptide(L)' 'MSNVREKPTQPADDDCCGGGACNPCVWDHYYAELQKWRIEQAKIKEEQAKNNTES' A
#
# COMPACT_ATOMS: atom_id res chain seq x y z
N MET A 1 -10.93 -12.52 -11.47
CA MET A 1 -9.83 -12.40 -10.50
C MET A 1 -9.76 -10.95 -10.09
N SER A 2 -10.33 -10.60 -8.92
CA SER A 2 -10.18 -9.27 -8.35
C SER A 2 -8.70 -9.08 -8.07
N ASN A 3 -8.03 -8.25 -8.86
CA ASN A 3 -6.61 -7.97 -8.74
C ASN A 3 -6.42 -7.02 -7.55
N VAL A 4 -6.69 -7.53 -6.34
CA VAL A 4 -6.53 -6.77 -5.11
C VAL A 4 -5.04 -6.53 -4.95
N ARG A 5 -4.66 -5.26 -5.01
CA ARG A 5 -3.29 -4.84 -4.76
C ARG A 5 -2.81 -5.45 -3.44
N GLU A 6 -1.69 -6.15 -3.47
CA GLU A 6 -1.11 -6.71 -2.25
C GLU A 6 -0.49 -5.59 -1.40
N LYS A 7 -0.50 -5.77 -0.08
CA LYS A 7 0.07 -4.76 0.83
C LYS A 7 1.58 -4.74 0.60
N PRO A 8 2.20 -3.57 0.36
CA PRO A 8 3.64 -3.50 0.20
C PRO A 8 4.34 -3.96 1.48
N THR A 9 5.44 -4.68 1.33
CA THR A 9 6.29 -5.11 2.42
C THR A 9 7.12 -3.94 2.92
N GLN A 10 7.19 -3.77 4.23
CA GLN A 10 8.00 -2.74 4.85
C GLN A 10 9.48 -3.03 4.57
N PRO A 11 10.27 -2.07 4.06
CA PRO A 11 11.70 -2.26 3.91
C PRO A 11 12.33 -2.46 5.28
N ALA A 12 13.43 -3.21 5.34
CA ALA A 12 14.12 -3.39 6.60
C ALA A 12 14.85 -2.10 6.98
N ASP A 13 15.07 -1.86 8.29
CA ASP A 13 15.69 -0.61 8.75
C ASP A 13 17.12 -0.41 8.23
N ASP A 14 17.78 -1.52 7.86
CA ASP A 14 19.10 -1.62 7.23
C ASP A 14 19.08 -1.45 5.69
N ASP A 15 17.93 -1.60 5.01
CA ASP A 15 17.76 -1.25 3.59
C ASP A 15 17.78 0.28 3.38
N CYS A 16 17.48 1.04 4.44
CA CYS A 16 17.70 2.47 4.46
C CYS A 16 19.19 2.71 4.71
N CYS A 17 19.93 3.09 3.67
CA CYS A 17 21.35 3.43 3.77
C CYS A 17 21.54 4.49 4.87
N GLY A 18 21.94 4.04 6.06
CA GLY A 18 21.64 4.60 7.39
C GLY A 18 22.10 6.01 7.68
N GLY A 19 21.61 7.00 6.94
CA GLY A 19 21.99 8.40 7.13
C GLY A 19 21.55 9.36 6.01
N GLY A 20 20.49 9.06 5.26
CA GLY A 20 19.96 9.98 4.24
C GLY A 20 20.86 10.17 3.01
N ALA A 21 21.82 9.28 2.79
CA ALA A 21 22.74 9.33 1.65
C ALA A 21 22.16 8.71 0.37
N CYS A 22 21.19 7.80 0.48
CA CYS A 22 20.45 7.28 -0.67
C CYS A 22 19.19 8.13 -0.92
N ASN A 23 19.22 8.90 -2.01
CA ASN A 23 18.03 9.54 -2.57
C ASN A 23 17.82 8.92 -3.96
N PRO A 24 16.71 8.21 -4.21
CA PRO A 24 15.48 8.14 -3.41
C PRO A 24 15.55 7.19 -2.19
N CYS A 25 14.92 7.61 -1.09
CA CYS A 25 14.76 6.80 0.12
C CYS A 25 13.80 5.64 -0.17
N VAL A 26 14.15 4.42 0.24
CA VAL A 26 13.29 3.23 0.09
C VAL A 26 11.92 3.40 0.74
N TRP A 27 11.86 4.21 1.80
CA TRP A 27 10.63 4.56 2.49
C TRP A 27 9.69 5.43 1.65
N ASP A 28 10.20 6.35 0.83
CA ASP A 28 9.37 7.19 -0.03
C ASP A 28 8.62 6.32 -1.05
N HIS A 29 9.31 5.34 -1.62
CA HIS A 29 8.70 4.37 -2.51
C HIS A 29 7.67 3.50 -1.79
N TYR A 30 8.01 2.99 -0.60
CA TYR A 30 7.10 2.22 0.24
C TYR A 30 5.82 2.99 0.57
N TYR A 31 5.93 4.25 1.02
CA TYR A 31 4.77 5.07 1.37
C TYR A 31 3.90 5.39 0.15
N ALA A 32 4.50 5.63 -1.01
CA ALA A 32 3.77 5.85 -2.26
C ALA A 32 2.94 4.62 -2.66
N GLU A 33 3.53 3.42 -2.60
CA GLU A 33 2.80 2.18 -2.88
C GLU A 33 1.77 1.85 -1.80
N LEU A 34 2.07 2.13 -0.53
CA LEU A 34 1.16 1.93 0.59
C LEU A 34 -0.07 2.82 0.47
N GLN A 35 0.10 4.07 0.05
CA GLN A 35 -1.03 4.99 -0.19
C GLN A 35 -1.96 4.44 -1.26
N LYS A 36 -1.42 3.96 -2.40
CA LYS A 36 -2.21 3.35 -3.47
C LYS A 36 -2.99 2.13 -2.96
N TRP A 37 -2.33 1.26 -2.18
CA TRP A 37 -2.96 0.10 -1.55
C TRP A 37 -4.13 0.50 -0.64
N ARG A 38 -3.95 1.51 0.22
CA ARG A 38 -5.01 1.98 1.13
C ARG A 38 -6.25 2.49 0.37
N ILE A 39 -6.03 3.21 -0.73
CA ILE A 39 -7.12 3.72 -1.59
C ILE A 39 -7.87 2.56 -2.23
N GLU A 40 -7.16 1.56 -2.77
CA GLU A 40 -7.76 0.37 -3.36
C GLU A 40 -8.59 -0.41 -2.33
N GLN A 41 -8.03 -0.63 -1.13
CA GLN A 41 -8.72 -1.33 -0.04
C GLN A 41 -9.99 -0.60 0.42
N ALA A 42 -9.95 0.74 0.47
CA ALA A 42 -11.13 1.53 0.81
C ALA A 42 -12.24 1.33 -0.23
N LYS A 43 -11.91 1.41 -1.52
CA LYS A 43 -12.87 1.17 -2.62
C LYS A 43 -13.46 -0.24 -2.56
N ILE A 44 -12.62 -1.25 -2.36
CA ILE A 44 -13.09 -2.65 -2.24
C ILE A 44 -14.04 -2.80 -1.05
N LYS A 45 -13.72 -2.21 0.10
CA LYS A 45 -14.61 -2.25 1.28
C LYS A 45 -15.94 -1.55 1.02
N GLU A 46 -15.93 -0.40 0.34
CA GLU A 46 -17.14 0.32 -0.04
C GLU A 46 -17.98 -0.49 -1.03
N GLU A 47 -17.37 -1.10 -2.04
CA GLU A 47 -18.04 -1.97 -3.01
C GLU A 47 -18.61 -3.22 -2.33
N GLN A 48 -17.85 -3.85 -1.43
CA GLN A 48 -18.33 -4.99 -0.65
C GLN A 48 -19.50 -4.62 0.26
N ALA A 49 -19.44 -3.46 0.93
CA ALA A 49 -20.53 -2.97 1.77
C ALA A 49 -21.81 -2.71 0.96
N LYS A 50 -21.68 -2.14 -0.24
CA LYS A 50 -22.81 -1.94 -1.16
C LYS A 50 -23.39 -3.27 -1.63
N ASN A 51 -22.55 -4.17 -2.12
CA ASN A 51 -22.97 -5.48 -2.63
C ASN A 51 -23.62 -6.36 -1.55
N ASN A 52 -23.20 -6.26 -0.29
CA ASN A 52 -23.73 -7.07 0.82
C ASN A 52 -25.05 -6.50 1.42
N THR A 53 -25.46 -5.29 1.02
CA THR A 53 -26.73 -4.69 1.47
C THR A 53 -27.89 -4.99 0.52
N GLU A 54 -27.61 -5.63 -0.62
CA GLU A 54 -28.57 -5.90 -1.71
C GLU A 54 -28.77 -7.41 -1.95
N SER A 55 -28.78 -8.21 -0.88
CA SER A 55 -29.12 -9.64 -0.87
C SER A 55 -30.09 -9.99 0.25
#